data_AF-A0A503PCM8-F1
#
_entry.id   AF-A0A503PCM8-F1
#
_cell.length_a   1.000
_cell.length_b   1.000
_cell.length_c   1.000
_cell.angle_alpha   90.00
_cell.angle_beta   90.00
_cell.angle_gamma   90.00
#
_symmetry.space_group_name_H-M   'P 1'
#
loop_
_entity.id
_entity.type
_entity.pdbx_description
1 polymer ?
#
loop_
_entity_poly.entity_id
_entity_poly.type
_entity_poly.pdbx_seq_one_letter_code
_entity_poly.pdbx_strand_id
1 'polypeptide(L)'
;MTAAGICSYFVHVTGEQRAMPRRRRRDDISQAHLLAIEAQMRSLDGALDAATLSLTPFRPHYDAIGVLKKQMREALNLLKDRPIDYERPHAAPMSGPGLPPPDFKG
;
A
#
# COMPACT_ATOMS: atom_id res chain seq x y z
N MET A 1 -14.71 26.06 -59.78
CA MET A 1 -15.56 26.56 -58.68
C MET A 1 -16.67 25.55 -58.50
N THR A 2 -16.54 24.69 -57.50
CA THR A 2 -17.47 23.58 -57.26
C THR A 2 -17.90 23.64 -55.80
N ALA A 3 -19.21 23.76 -55.62
CA ALA A 3 -19.88 24.00 -54.36
C ALA A 3 -20.38 22.69 -53.72
N ALA A 4 -20.57 22.77 -52.40
CA ALA A 4 -21.41 21.93 -51.55
C ALA A 4 -21.01 20.45 -51.42
N GLY A 5 -21.19 19.78 -50.28
CA GLY A 5 -21.92 20.13 -49.07
C GLY A 5 -21.78 18.94 -48.12
N ILE A 6 -21.72 19.27 -46.84
CA ILE A 6 -21.46 18.40 -45.70
C ILE A 6 -22.51 17.28 -45.64
N CYS A 7 -22.07 16.01 -45.69
CA CYS A 7 -22.94 14.87 -45.47
C CYS A 7 -23.08 14.61 -43.96
N SER A 8 -24.19 15.08 -43.41
CA SER A 8 -24.64 14.81 -42.04
C SER A 8 -24.87 13.31 -41.83
N TYR A 9 -24.02 12.66 -41.03
CA TYR A 9 -24.38 11.37 -40.41
C TYR A 9 -25.11 11.64 -39.10
N PHE A 10 -26.42 11.75 -39.19
CA PHE A 10 -27.33 11.78 -38.05
C PHE A 10 -27.72 10.33 -37.72
N VAL A 11 -26.95 9.66 -36.86
CA VAL A 11 -27.35 8.36 -36.30
C VAL A 11 -28.10 8.62 -35.01
N HIS A 12 -29.43 8.55 -35.09
CA HIS A 12 -30.29 8.37 -33.94
C HIS A 12 -29.93 7.07 -33.23
N VAL A 13 -29.19 7.15 -32.12
CA VAL A 13 -29.05 6.05 -31.18
C VAL A 13 -30.22 6.14 -30.19
N THR A 14 -31.37 5.57 -30.55
CA THR A 14 -32.41 5.22 -29.57
C THR A 14 -32.02 3.91 -28.91
N GLY A 15 -30.99 3.96 -28.06
CA GLY A 15 -30.67 2.91 -27.13
C GLY A 15 -31.50 3.11 -25.88
N GLU A 16 -32.62 2.40 -25.79
CA GLU A 16 -33.38 2.18 -24.56
C GLU A 16 -32.42 1.58 -23.51
N GLN A 17 -31.79 2.46 -22.73
CA GLN A 17 -30.87 2.09 -21.66
C GLN A 17 -31.69 1.45 -20.55
N ARG A 18 -31.85 0.12 -20.62
CA ARG A 18 -32.17 -0.69 -19.45
C ARG A 18 -31.02 -0.48 -18.46
N ALA A 19 -31.21 0.46 -17.54
CA ALA A 19 -30.26 0.78 -16.50
C ALA A 19 -30.06 -0.47 -15.63
N MET A 20 -29.02 -1.25 -15.92
CA MET A 20 -28.51 -2.20 -14.92
C MET A 20 -28.21 -1.38 -13.66
N PRO A 21 -28.65 -1.82 -12.47
CA PRO A 21 -28.23 -1.19 -11.23
C PRO A 21 -26.72 -1.37 -11.12
N ARG A 22 -25.97 -0.38 -11.58
CA ARG A 22 -24.54 -0.28 -11.33
C ARG A 22 -24.43 -0.17 -9.83
N ARG A 23 -23.99 -1.26 -9.17
CA ARG A 23 -23.60 -1.19 -7.76
C ARG A 23 -22.63 -0.01 -7.65
N ARG A 24 -22.98 1.01 -6.86
CA ARG A 24 -22.04 2.08 -6.52
C ARG A 24 -20.84 1.41 -5.89
N ARG A 25 -19.70 1.47 -6.59
CA ARG A 25 -18.43 1.11 -5.99
C ARG A 25 -18.19 2.11 -4.86
N ARG A 26 -17.77 1.61 -3.71
CA ARG A 26 -17.32 2.50 -2.64
C ARG A 26 -15.98 3.07 -3.07
N ASP A 27 -15.81 4.37 -2.94
CA ASP A 27 -14.55 5.04 -3.24
C ASP A 27 -13.49 4.68 -2.18
N ASP A 28 -13.93 4.32 -0.97
CA ASP A 28 -13.06 3.97 0.16
C ASP A 28 -13.00 2.46 0.43
N ILE A 29 -11.81 2.00 0.80
CA ILE A 29 -11.60 0.65 1.34
C ILE A 29 -12.13 0.56 2.77
N SER A 30 -12.79 -0.55 3.12
CA SER A 30 -13.29 -0.74 4.48
C SER A 30 -12.14 -0.97 5.46
N GLN A 31 -12.32 -0.48 6.70
CA GLN A 31 -11.40 -0.73 7.82
C GLN A 31 -11.12 -2.23 8.03
N ALA A 32 -12.13 -3.09 7.87
CA ALA A 32 -11.96 -4.53 8.00
C ALA A 32 -11.02 -5.11 6.92
N HIS A 33 -11.12 -4.63 5.68
CA HIS A 33 -10.19 -5.02 4.62
C HIS A 33 -8.79 -4.49 4.87
N LEU A 34 -8.64 -3.25 5.36
CA LEU A 34 -7.34 -2.69 5.72
C LEU A 34 -6.62 -3.53 6.79
N LEU A 35 -7.34 -3.93 7.85
CA LEU A 35 -6.80 -4.79 8.90
C LEU A 35 -6.40 -6.18 8.38
N ALA A 36 -7.21 -6.76 7.50
CA ALA A 36 -6.89 -8.05 6.89
C ALA A 36 -5.64 -7.96 6.00
N ILE A 37 -5.52 -6.90 5.20
CA ILE A 37 -4.34 -6.63 4.36
C ILE A 37 -3.10 -6.46 5.24
N GLU A 38 -3.19 -5.68 6.32
CA GLU A 38 -2.08 -5.46 7.22
C GLU A 38 -1.60 -6.77 7.88
N ALA A 39 -2.53 -7.64 8.28
CA ALA A 39 -2.19 -8.96 8.84
C ALA A 39 -1.46 -9.84 7.81
N GLN A 40 -1.94 -9.89 6.57
CA GLN A 40 -1.30 -10.66 5.49
C GLN A 40 0.09 -10.11 5.16
N MET A 41 0.24 -8.79 5.09
CA MET A 41 1.53 -8.14 4.84
C MET A 41 2.55 -8.47 5.94
N ARG A 42 2.13 -8.48 7.22
CA ARG A 42 3.01 -8.88 8.33
C ARG A 42 3.44 -10.34 8.24
N SER A 43 2.53 -11.23 7.87
CA SER A 43 2.87 -12.65 7.68
C SER A 43 3.86 -12.84 6.54
N LEU A 44 3.68 -12.10 5.44
CA LEU A 44 4.60 -12.14 4.31
C LEU A 44 5.97 -11.56 4.68
N ASP A 45 6.00 -10.46 5.43
CA ASP A 45 7.25 -9.83 5.89
C ASP A 45 8.12 -10.81 6.69
N GLY A 46 7.52 -11.57 7.62
CA GLY A 46 8.23 -12.62 8.36
C GLY A 46 8.76 -13.75 7.47
N ALA A 47 8.02 -14.16 6.44
CA ALA A 47 8.48 -15.17 5.48
C ALA A 47 9.64 -14.64 4.62
N LEU A 48 9.59 -13.37 4.22
CA LEU A 48 10.67 -12.70 3.48
C LEU A 48 11.93 -12.55 4.33
N ASP A 49 11.81 -12.25 5.62
CA ASP A 49 12.94 -12.21 6.55
C ASP A 49 13.60 -13.58 6.72
N ALA A 50 12.80 -14.64 6.90
CA ALA A 50 13.29 -16.01 6.96
C ALA A 50 14.00 -16.42 5.66
N ALA A 51 13.43 -16.08 4.50
CA ALA A 51 14.05 -16.32 3.20
C ALA A 51 15.39 -15.58 3.07
N THR A 52 15.43 -14.31 3.47
CA THR A 52 16.63 -13.46 3.42
C THR A 52 17.78 -14.04 4.25
N LEU A 53 17.48 -14.56 5.45
CA LEU A 53 18.48 -15.21 6.31
C LEU A 53 19.07 -16.49 5.71
N SER A 54 18.29 -17.20 4.89
CA SER A 54 18.74 -18.41 4.19
C SER A 54 19.54 -18.14 2.91
N LEU A 55 19.47 -16.91 2.38
CA LEU A 55 20.09 -16.55 1.11
C LEU A 55 21.51 -16.04 1.31
N THR A 56 22.36 -16.32 0.31
CA THR A 56 23.65 -15.63 0.22
C THR A 56 23.43 -14.15 -0.11
N PRO A 57 24.07 -13.21 0.61
CA PRO A 57 23.96 -11.78 0.31
C PRO A 57 24.38 -11.42 -1.13
N PHE A 58 23.93 -10.27 -1.62
CA PHE A 58 24.28 -9.71 -2.95
C PHE A 58 23.86 -10.57 -4.15
N ARG A 59 22.83 -11.39 -3.96
CA ARG A 59 22.17 -12.09 -5.06
C ARG A 59 20.95 -11.29 -5.52
N PRO A 60 20.56 -11.40 -6.80
CA PRO A 60 19.34 -10.75 -7.30
C PRO A 60 18.09 -11.07 -6.47
N HIS A 61 18.01 -12.26 -5.87
CA HIS A 61 16.92 -12.63 -4.97
C HIS A 61 16.91 -11.82 -3.66
N TYR A 62 18.09 -11.52 -3.11
CA TYR A 62 18.22 -10.70 -1.91
C TYR A 62 17.71 -9.27 -2.18
N ASP A 63 18.15 -8.67 -3.29
CA ASP A 63 17.72 -7.33 -3.69
C ASP A 63 16.23 -7.27 -4.02
N ALA A 64 15.70 -8.28 -4.71
CA ALA A 64 14.29 -8.38 -5.03
C ALA A 64 13.41 -8.45 -3.77
N ILE A 65 13.85 -9.17 -2.73
CA ILE A 65 13.16 -9.20 -1.43
C ILE A 65 13.17 -7.81 -0.79
N GLY A 66 14.31 -7.12 -0.80
CA GLY A 66 14.41 -5.75 -0.28
C GLY A 66 13.47 -4.77 -0.99
N VAL A 67 13.41 -4.82 -2.32
CA VAL A 67 12.50 -3.99 -3.14
C VAL A 67 11.04 -4.30 -2.81
N LEU A 68 10.67 -5.58 -2.72
CA LEU A 68 9.31 -5.99 -2.39
C LEU A 68 8.88 -5.47 -1.01
N LYS A 69 9.74 -5.60 0.02
CA LYS A 69 9.47 -5.07 1.36
C LYS A 69 9.24 -3.57 1.36
N LYS A 70 10.01 -2.81 0.57
CA LYS A 70 9.82 -1.37 0.39
C LYS A 70 8.47 -1.05 -0.25
N GLN A 71 8.15 -1.68 -1.37
CA GLN A 71 6.89 -1.46 -2.09
C GLN A 71 5.64 -1.81 -1.25
N MET A 72 5.71 -2.89 -0.45
CA MET A 72 4.63 -3.25 0.46
C MET A 72 4.35 -2.15 1.50
N ARG A 73 5.40 -1.51 2.02
CA ARG A 73 5.28 -0.40 2.98
C ARG A 73 4.64 0.83 2.34
N GLU A 74 5.12 1.21 1.16
CA GLU A 74 4.58 2.32 0.38
C GLU A 74 3.09 2.09 0.06
N ALA A 75 2.73 0.88 -0.37
CA ALA A 75 1.35 0.50 -0.62
C ALA A 75 0.49 0.60 0.65
N LEU A 76 0.98 0.14 1.80
CA LEU A 76 0.25 0.25 3.07
C LEU A 76 0.07 1.70 3.51
N ASN A 77 1.05 2.56 3.27
CA ASN A 77 0.95 3.99 3.54
C ASN A 77 -0.13 4.64 2.67
N LEU A 78 -0.15 4.35 1.36
CA LEU A 78 -1.19 4.83 0.44
C LEU A 78 -2.59 4.36 0.86
N LEU A 79 -2.72 3.09 1.25
CA LEU A 79 -3.99 2.54 1.73
C LEU A 79 -4.49 3.17 3.05
N LYS A 80 -3.60 3.84 3.80
CA LYS A 80 -3.92 4.50 5.07
C LYS A 80 -3.95 6.02 4.95
N ASP A 81 -3.96 6.56 3.74
CA ASP A 81 -3.90 8.00 3.45
C ASP A 81 -2.69 8.69 4.10
N ARG A 82 -1.57 7.96 4.22
CA ARG A 82 -0.30 8.47 4.73
C ARG A 82 0.62 8.84 3.57
N PRO A 83 1.56 9.78 3.79
CA PRO A 83 2.64 10.00 2.82
C PRO A 83 3.35 8.69 2.48
N ILE A 84 3.71 8.51 1.21
CA ILE A 84 4.40 7.30 0.72
C ILE A 84 5.66 7.02 1.54
N ASP A 85 6.41 8.09 1.83
CA ASP A 85 7.67 8.05 2.59
C ASP A 85 7.46 8.03 4.12
N TYR A 86 6.24 7.79 4.60
CA TYR A 86 5.99 7.66 6.03
C TYR A 86 6.73 6.43 6.56
N GLU A 87 7.81 6.67 7.29
CA GLU A 87 8.47 5.65 8.10
C GLU A 87 7.83 5.64 9.49
N ARG A 88 7.38 4.45 9.92
CA ARG A 88 6.89 4.28 11.28
C ARG A 88 8.05 4.65 12.21
N PRO A 89 7.85 5.55 13.19
CA PRO A 89 8.87 5.81 14.20
C PRO A 89 9.28 4.49 14.82
N HIS A 90 10.55 4.12 14.65
CA HIS A 90 11.11 3.01 15.41
C HIS A 90 10.90 3.38 16.88
N ALA A 91 10.16 2.55 17.62
CA ALA A 91 10.07 2.72 19.05
C ALA A 91 11.51 2.62 19.56
N ALA A 92 12.09 3.76 19.94
CA ALA A 92 13.39 3.76 20.56
C ALA A 92 13.30 2.76 21.73
N PRO A 93 14.29 1.88 21.93
CA PRO A 93 14.39 1.20 23.20
C PRO A 93 14.33 2.30 24.26
N MET A 94 13.48 2.15 25.27
CA MET A 94 13.41 3.06 26.40
C MET A 94 14.80 3.10 27.07
N SER A 95 15.70 3.91 26.56
CA SER A 95 16.96 4.28 27.19
C SER A 95 16.64 5.31 28.26
N GLY A 96 15.87 4.88 29.26
CA GLY A 96 15.90 5.55 30.54
C GLY A 96 17.20 5.12 31.22
N PRO A 97 18.09 6.04 31.62
CA PRO A 97 19.08 5.71 32.62
C PRO A 97 18.29 5.22 33.84
N GLY A 98 18.54 3.97 34.26
CA GLY A 98 18.27 3.59 35.63
C GLY A 98 19.12 4.50 36.51
N LEU A 99 18.57 5.66 36.85
CA LEU A 99 19.15 6.55 37.85
C LEU A 99 19.00 5.78 39.16
N PRO A 100 20.09 5.31 39.80
CA PRO A 100 19.96 4.75 41.12
C PRO A 100 19.39 5.83 42.05
N PRO A 101 18.48 5.48 42.98
CA PRO A 101 18.00 6.43 43.98
C PRO A 101 19.21 7.02 44.73
N PRO A 102 19.19 8.33 45.07
CA PRO A 102 20.36 9.06 45.59
C PRO A 102 20.90 8.63 46.97
N ASP A 103 20.48 7.48 47.51
CA ASP A 103 20.77 7.06 48.89
C ASP A 103 21.53 5.74 48.98
N PHE A 104 22.50 5.48 48.10
CA PHE A 104 23.41 4.35 48.26
C PHE A 104 24.52 4.70 49.26
N LYS A 105 24.30 4.38 50.55
CA LYS A 105 25.37 4.28 51.56
C LYS A 105 25.86 2.83 51.62
N GLY A 106 27.17 2.66 51.55
CA GLY A 106 27.87 1.37 51.67
C GLY A 106 27.83 0.77 53.06
#